data_AF-A0A7C4XMQ4-F1
#
_entry.id   AF-A0A7C4XMQ4-F1
#
_cell.length_a   1.000
_cell.length_b   1.000
_cell.length_c   1.000
_cell.angle_alpha   90.00
_cell.angle_beta   90.00
_cell.angle_gamma   90.00
#
_symmetry.space_group_name_H-M   'P 1'
#
loop_
_entity.id
_entity.type
_entity.pdbx_description
1 polymer ?
#
loop_
_entity_poly.entity_id
_entity_poly.type
_entity_poly.pdbx_seq_one_letter_code
_entity_poly.pdbx_strand_id
1 'polypeptide(L)'
;MREEPARLRAALAGTPGIVVTRGLVRDERHAGAVASTPEAQALVARFAASPYAPPAPAEVGAPQPLLRACIREGLLVDVDGTVFAASALESARARVVALLAEKGTITVADVRDALGSSRKFTLPIVNWLDRNGVTRRRGDDRIPGPTSGLT
;
A
#
# COMPACT_ATOMS: atom_id res chain seq x y z
N MET A 1 8.90 -20.09 27.00
CA MET A 1 9.60 -20.99 26.05
C MET A 1 9.37 -20.41 24.66
N ARG A 2 10.41 -19.83 24.05
CA ARG A 2 10.34 -19.14 22.75
C ARG A 2 10.38 -20.20 21.65
N GLU A 3 9.24 -20.45 21.01
CA GLU A 3 9.19 -21.25 19.78
C GLU A 3 9.32 -20.32 18.57
N GLU A 4 10.22 -20.71 17.67
CA GLU A 4 10.75 -19.95 16.54
C GLU A 4 9.69 -19.65 15.46
N PRO A 5 9.63 -18.42 14.91
CA PRO A 5 8.72 -18.02 13.82
C PRO A 5 8.87 -18.83 12.51
N ALA A 6 9.92 -19.64 12.40
CA ALA A 6 10.21 -20.47 11.24
C ALA A 6 9.29 -21.69 11.13
N ARG A 7 8.81 -22.26 12.25
CA ARG A 7 7.97 -23.47 12.21
C ARG A 7 6.54 -23.21 11.73
N LEU A 8 6.00 -22.01 11.95
CA LEU A 8 4.65 -21.65 11.49
C LEU A 8 4.57 -21.54 9.96
N ARG A 9 5.67 -21.16 9.28
CA ARG A 9 5.74 -21.13 7.81
C ARG A 9 5.66 -22.52 7.18
N ALA A 10 6.23 -23.53 7.84
CA ALA A 10 6.30 -24.89 7.29
C ALA A 10 4.97 -25.66 7.42
N ALA A 11 4.14 -25.33 8.40
CA ALA A 11 2.86 -26.03 8.62
C ALA A 11 1.74 -25.59 7.67
N LEU A 12 1.87 -24.44 6.99
CA LEU A 12 0.83 -23.87 6.12
C LEU A 12 1.13 -24.02 4.63
N ALA A 13 2.26 -24.63 4.26
CA ALA A 13 2.68 -24.80 2.86
C ALA A 13 1.94 -25.90 2.08
N GLY A 14 0.97 -26.59 2.72
CA GLY A 14 0.27 -27.75 2.15
C GLY A 14 -1.26 -27.65 2.12
N THR A 15 -1.85 -26.50 2.46
CA THR A 15 -3.32 -26.34 2.43
C THR A 15 -3.71 -25.44 1.25
N PRO A 16 -4.38 -25.97 0.21
CA PRO A 16 -5.02 -25.12 -0.80
C PRO A 16 -6.09 -24.30 -0.08
N GLY A 17 -5.97 -22.97 -0.05
CA GLY A 17 -6.81 -22.17 0.85
C GLY A 17 -6.19 -20.91 1.45
N ILE A 18 -4.89 -20.69 1.31
CA ILE A 18 -4.18 -19.72 2.17
C ILE A 18 -3.21 -18.85 1.36
N VAL A 19 -3.54 -17.56 1.24
CA VAL A 19 -2.62 -16.51 0.80
C VAL A 19 -2.07 -15.78 2.03
N VAL A 20 -0.75 -15.77 2.18
CA VAL A 20 -0.07 -15.01 3.25
C VAL A 20 0.28 -13.63 2.73
N THR A 21 -0.34 -12.58 3.27
CA THR A 21 0.07 -11.19 3.04
C THR A 21 0.33 -10.51 4.38
N ARG A 22 1.56 -10.03 4.60
CA ARG A 22 2.00 -9.27 5.79
C ARG A 22 1.66 -9.93 7.14
N GLY A 23 1.84 -11.25 7.27
CA GLY A 23 1.67 -11.96 8.53
C GLY A 23 0.22 -12.18 9.00
N LEU A 24 -0.75 -11.86 8.15
CA LEU A 24 -2.16 -12.19 8.37
C LEU A 24 -2.52 -13.42 7.52
N VAL A 25 -2.92 -14.50 8.19
CA VAL A 25 -3.49 -15.68 7.55
C VAL A 25 -4.95 -15.37 7.26
N ARG A 26 -5.37 -15.42 5.99
CA ARG A 26 -6.77 -15.28 5.59
C ARG A 26 -7.30 -16.58 5.00
N ASP A 27 -8.53 -16.92 5.36
CA ASP A 27 -9.30 -17.99 4.71
C ASP A 27 -9.73 -17.52 3.31
N GLU A 28 -9.32 -18.25 2.26
CA GLU A 28 -9.63 -17.95 0.85
C GLU A 28 -11.13 -17.86 0.55
N ARG A 29 -12.02 -18.44 1.37
CA ARG A 29 -13.47 -18.43 1.10
C ARG A 29 -14.15 -17.11 1.48
N HIS A 30 -13.46 -16.24 2.24
CA HIS A 30 -13.97 -14.92 2.63
C HIS A 30 -13.13 -13.75 2.13
N ALA A 31 -11.92 -14.00 1.61
CA ALA A 31 -11.08 -12.99 1.00
C ALA A 31 -11.41 -12.87 -0.49
N GLY A 32 -12.37 -12.01 -0.86
CA GLY A 32 -12.60 -11.66 -2.27
C GLY A 32 -14.06 -11.58 -2.72
N ALA A 33 -15.02 -11.92 -1.86
CA ALA A 33 -16.43 -11.82 -2.22
C ALA A 33 -16.84 -10.36 -2.50
N VAL A 34 -16.36 -9.39 -1.71
CA VAL A 34 -16.67 -7.98 -1.95
C VAL A 34 -15.83 -7.43 -3.10
N ALA A 35 -14.54 -7.76 -3.18
CA ALA A 35 -13.63 -7.36 -4.27
C ALA A 35 -14.15 -7.72 -5.67
N SER A 36 -14.92 -8.80 -5.76
CA SER A 36 -15.45 -9.31 -7.04
C SER A 36 -16.76 -8.65 -7.45
N THR A 37 -17.35 -7.81 -6.60
CA THR A 37 -18.58 -7.07 -6.93
C THR A 37 -18.30 -5.93 -7.91
N PRO A 38 -19.19 -5.66 -8.88
CA PRO A 38 -19.07 -4.51 -9.79
C PRO A 38 -18.95 -3.18 -9.04
N GLU A 39 -19.63 -3.03 -7.91
CA GLU A 39 -19.60 -1.82 -7.08
C GLU A 39 -18.23 -1.59 -6.45
N ALA A 40 -17.59 -2.65 -5.92
CA ALA A 40 -16.24 -2.56 -5.38
C ALA A 40 -15.22 -2.21 -6.48
N GLN A 41 -15.33 -2.85 -7.64
CA GLN A 41 -14.45 -2.59 -8.78
C GLN A 41 -14.57 -1.14 -9.25
N ALA A 42 -15.81 -0.64 -9.40
CA ALA A 42 -16.06 0.75 -9.76
C ALA A 42 -15.51 1.72 -8.71
N LEU A 43 -15.67 1.43 -7.42
CA LEU A 43 -15.12 2.25 -6.35
C LEU A 43 -13.59 2.32 -6.42
N VAL A 44 -12.92 1.17 -6.53
CA VAL A 44 -11.46 1.10 -6.65
C VAL A 44 -10.97 1.84 -7.88
N ALA A 45 -11.65 1.69 -9.02
CA ALA A 45 -11.30 2.39 -10.27
C ALA A 45 -11.34 3.92 -10.10
N ARG A 46 -12.30 4.45 -9.33
CA ARG A 46 -12.39 5.90 -9.07
C ARG A 46 -11.21 6.42 -8.25
N PHE A 47 -10.74 5.66 -7.26
CA PHE A 47 -9.51 6.02 -6.53
C PHE A 47 -8.27 5.87 -7.42
N ALA A 48 -8.22 4.85 -8.28
CA ALA A 48 -7.11 4.61 -9.19
C ALA A 48 -7.00 5.65 -10.31
N ALA A 49 -8.10 6.32 -10.68
CA ALA A 49 -8.11 7.37 -11.71
C ALA A 49 -7.32 8.62 -11.32
N SER A 50 -7.06 8.85 -10.03
CA SER A 50 -6.22 9.95 -9.53
C SER A 50 -5.26 9.43 -8.45
N PRO A 51 -4.25 8.63 -8.85
CA PRO A 51 -3.50 7.76 -7.94
C PRO A 51 -2.73 8.52 -6.85
N TYR A 52 -2.26 9.73 -7.15
CA TYR A 52 -1.48 10.56 -6.22
C TYR A 52 -2.21 11.85 -5.81
N ALA A 53 -3.50 11.93 -6.13
CA ALA A 53 -4.39 12.98 -5.66
C ALA A 53 -5.81 12.39 -5.52
N PRO A 54 -5.98 11.34 -4.70
CA PRO A 54 -7.25 10.64 -4.63
C PRO A 54 -8.35 11.58 -4.12
N PRO A 55 -9.58 11.43 -4.64
CA PRO A 55 -10.73 12.13 -4.09
C PRO A 55 -10.99 11.68 -2.64
N ALA A 56 -11.60 12.54 -1.84
CA ALA A 56 -12.07 12.17 -0.52
C ALA A 56 -13.19 11.12 -0.63
N PRO A 57 -13.32 10.19 0.34
CA PRO A 57 -14.39 9.20 0.35
C PRO A 57 -15.82 9.78 0.19
N ALA A 58 -16.06 10.99 0.72
CA ALA A 58 -17.33 11.68 0.58
C ALA A 58 -17.60 12.16 -0.86
N GLU A 59 -16.57 12.64 -1.57
CA GLU A 59 -16.66 13.12 -2.95
C GLU A 59 -16.96 11.97 -3.92
N VAL A 60 -16.52 10.76 -3.57
CA VAL A 60 -16.85 9.57 -4.35
C VAL A 60 -18.24 8.99 -4.04
N GLY A 61 -18.98 9.53 -3.06
CA GLY A 61 -20.29 9.00 -2.68
C GLY A 61 -20.25 7.51 -2.31
N ALA A 62 -19.10 7.04 -1.80
CA ALA A 62 -18.91 5.62 -1.51
C ALA A 62 -19.74 5.21 -0.29
N PRO A 63 -20.59 4.17 -0.39
CA PRO A 63 -21.24 3.62 0.78
C PRO A 63 -20.19 3.20 1.81
N GLN A 64 -20.30 3.71 3.04
CA GLN A 64 -19.31 3.47 4.10
C GLN A 64 -19.02 1.96 4.33
N PRO A 65 -20.02 1.04 4.29
CA PRO A 65 -19.76 -0.39 4.39
C PRO A 65 -18.88 -0.94 3.25
N LEU A 66 -19.10 -0.48 2.01
CA LEU A 66 -18.33 -0.90 0.83
C LEU A 66 -16.88 -0.41 0.93
N LEU A 67 -16.69 0.87 1.27
CA LEU A 67 -15.35 1.43 1.49
C LEU A 67 -14.57 0.63 2.55
N ARG A 68 -15.19 0.37 3.71
CA ARG A 68 -14.57 -0.43 4.77
C ARG A 68 -14.26 -1.85 4.33
N ALA A 69 -15.11 -2.46 3.51
CA ALA A 69 -14.86 -3.79 2.97
C ALA A 69 -13.67 -3.78 2.01
N CYS A 70 -13.59 -2.82 1.08
CA CYS A 70 -12.44 -2.66 0.19
C CYS A 70 -11.13 -2.40 0.94
N ILE A 71 -11.17 -1.60 2.02
CA ILE A 71 -10.00 -1.36 2.89
C ILE A 71 -9.61 -2.64 3.62
N ARG A 72 -10.57 -3.35 4.21
CA ARG A 72 -10.33 -4.63 4.89
C ARG A 72 -9.71 -5.63 3.93
N GLU A 73 -10.19 -5.72 2.69
CA GLU A 73 -9.68 -6.64 1.67
C GLU A 73 -8.34 -6.18 1.06
N GLY A 74 -7.90 -4.94 1.32
CA GLY A 74 -6.61 -4.42 0.87
C GLY A 74 -6.62 -3.89 -0.57
N LEU A 75 -7.81 -3.68 -1.16
CA LEU A 75 -7.98 -3.03 -2.45
C LEU A 75 -7.76 -1.51 -2.36
N LEU A 76 -8.21 -0.95 -1.24
CA LEU A 76 -7.97 0.42 -0.84
C LEU A 76 -7.15 0.42 0.44
N VAL A 77 -6.38 1.48 0.66
CA VAL A 77 -5.52 1.61 1.83
C VAL A 77 -5.72 3.01 2.41
N ASP A 78 -6.14 3.09 3.66
CA ASP A 78 -6.12 4.33 4.43
C ASP A 78 -4.70 4.57 4.94
N VAL A 79 -4.14 5.71 4.58
CA VAL A 79 -2.86 6.20 5.07
C VAL A 79 -3.07 7.56 5.69
N ASP A 80 -3.05 7.60 7.03
CA ASP A 80 -3.17 8.82 7.83
C ASP A 80 -4.43 9.66 7.47
N GLY A 81 -5.56 8.99 7.21
CA GLY A 81 -6.84 9.62 6.87
C GLY A 81 -7.02 9.89 5.37
N THR A 82 -6.06 9.52 4.54
CA THR A 82 -6.17 9.60 3.08
C THR A 82 -6.27 8.20 2.48
N VAL A 83 -7.34 7.95 1.73
CA VAL A 83 -7.56 6.64 1.08
C VAL A 83 -6.94 6.63 -0.30
N PHE A 84 -6.09 5.64 -0.57
CA PHE A 84 -5.47 5.38 -1.86
C PHE A 84 -5.94 4.03 -2.41
N ALA A 85 -5.93 3.88 -3.73
CA ALA A 85 -5.93 2.55 -4.32
C ALA A 85 -4.62 1.83 -3.98
N ALA A 86 -4.68 0.54 -3.66
CA ALA A 86 -3.46 -0.22 -3.39
C ALA A 86 -2.49 -0.21 -4.59
N SER A 87 -3.04 -0.29 -5.81
CA SER A 87 -2.28 -0.16 -7.06
C SER A 87 -1.54 1.18 -7.18
N ALA A 88 -2.11 2.27 -6.66
CA ALA A 88 -1.44 3.57 -6.65
C ALA A 88 -0.21 3.58 -5.74
N LEU A 89 -0.31 2.98 -4.54
CA LEU A 89 0.82 2.88 -3.61
C LEU A 89 1.93 1.97 -4.15
N GLU A 90 1.58 0.87 -4.82
CA GLU A 90 2.57 0.02 -5.50
C GLU A 90 3.24 0.73 -6.68
N SER A 91 2.49 1.52 -7.46
CA SER A 91 3.08 2.37 -8.51
C SER A 91 4.02 3.43 -7.94
N ALA A 92 3.63 4.07 -6.82
CA ALA A 92 4.50 5.02 -6.11
C ALA A 92 5.77 4.33 -5.60
N ARG A 93 5.65 3.11 -5.04
CA ARG A 93 6.80 2.30 -4.62
C ARG A 93 7.78 2.09 -5.78
N ALA A 94 7.30 1.63 -6.93
CA ALA A 94 8.15 1.41 -8.10
C ALA A 94 8.88 2.70 -8.54
N ARG A 95 8.15 3.82 -8.60
CA ARG A 95 8.70 5.13 -8.97
C ARG A 95 9.77 5.60 -7.99
N VAL A 96 9.52 5.45 -6.68
CA VAL A 96 10.45 5.86 -5.62
C VAL A 96 11.69 4.99 -5.58
N VAL A 97 11.54 3.68 -5.77
CA VAL A 97 12.69 2.76 -5.86
C VAL A 97 13.56 3.09 -7.07
N ALA A 98 12.96 3.36 -8.23
CA ALA A 98 13.71 3.81 -9.41
C ALA A 98 14.48 5.12 -9.13
N LEU A 99 13.82 6.09 -8.52
CA LEU A 99 14.44 7.37 -8.17
C LEU A 99 15.59 7.23 -7.16
N LEU A 100 15.45 6.31 -6.19
CA LEU A 100 16.51 5.97 -5.24
C LEU A 100 17.68 5.25 -5.91
N ALA A 101 17.43 4.38 -6.89
CA ALA A 101 18.48 3.73 -7.65
C ALA A 101 19.33 4.75 -8.44
N GLU A 102 18.70 5.81 -8.95
CA GLU A 102 19.38 6.89 -9.68
C GLU A 102 20.12 7.88 -8.76
N LYS A 103 19.47 8.33 -7.68
CA LYS A 103 19.99 9.43 -6.84
C LYS A 103 20.70 8.97 -5.56
N GLY A 104 20.48 7.73 -5.13
CA GLY A 104 20.96 7.18 -3.84
C GLY A 104 20.22 7.70 -2.60
N THR A 105 19.84 8.98 -2.58
CA THR A 105 19.06 9.62 -1.52
C THR A 105 18.00 10.55 -2.13
N ILE A 106 16.84 10.67 -1.49
CA ILE A 106 15.73 11.51 -1.96
C ILE A 106 15.06 12.27 -0.82
N THR A 107 14.54 13.45 -1.10
CA THR A 107 13.70 14.22 -0.17
C THR A 107 12.20 13.96 -0.40
N VAL A 108 11.34 14.46 0.48
CA VAL A 108 9.88 14.48 0.23
C VAL A 108 9.54 15.31 -1.01
N ALA A 109 10.31 16.37 -1.30
CA ALA A 109 10.09 17.21 -2.48
C ALA A 109 10.40 16.44 -3.76
N ASP A 110 11.47 15.65 -3.78
CA ASP A 110 11.79 14.77 -4.92
C ASP A 110 10.66 13.78 -5.20
N VAL A 111 10.09 13.16 -4.15
CA VAL A 111 8.95 12.24 -4.31
C VAL A 111 7.73 12.98 -4.85
N ARG A 112 7.43 14.17 -4.32
CA ARG A 112 6.30 15.00 -4.78
C ARG A 112 6.42 15.28 -6.28
N ASP A 113 7.59 15.73 -6.70
CA ASP A 113 7.86 16.13 -8.08
C ASP A 113 7.82 14.91 -9.01
N ALA A 114 8.41 13.79 -8.58
CA ALA A 114 8.36 12.53 -9.32
C ALA A 114 6.94 11.97 -9.46
N LEU A 115 6.05 12.18 -8.48
CA LEU A 115 4.67 11.74 -8.53
C LEU A 115 3.72 12.78 -9.15
N GLY A 116 4.19 14.00 -9.43
CA GLY A 116 3.31 15.08 -9.90
C GLY A 116 2.18 15.39 -8.92
N SER A 117 2.47 15.33 -7.62
CA SER A 117 1.47 15.38 -6.54
C SER A 117 1.62 16.65 -5.70
N SER A 118 0.73 16.84 -4.72
CA SER A 118 0.87 17.87 -3.69
C SER A 118 1.40 17.26 -2.40
N ARG A 119 1.99 18.10 -1.54
CA ARG A 119 2.50 17.67 -0.22
C ARG A 119 1.45 16.97 0.63
N LYS A 120 0.17 17.37 0.50
CA LYS A 120 -0.99 16.74 1.18
C LYS A 120 -1.03 15.24 0.95
N PHE A 121 -0.77 14.78 -0.28
CA PHE A 121 -0.85 13.37 -0.64
C PHE A 121 0.52 12.68 -0.63
N THR A 122 1.59 13.41 -0.95
CA THR A 122 2.95 12.87 -0.93
C THR A 122 3.36 12.43 0.47
N LEU A 123 3.03 13.20 1.52
CA LEU A 123 3.41 12.84 2.89
C LEU A 123 2.84 11.48 3.33
N PRO A 124 1.52 11.21 3.18
CA PRO A 124 0.97 9.87 3.40
C PRO A 124 1.70 8.78 2.61
N ILE A 125 1.90 8.97 1.30
CA ILE A 125 2.58 7.97 0.45
C ILE A 125 3.97 7.65 1.00
N VAL A 126 4.74 8.68 1.34
CA VAL A 126 6.07 8.54 1.91
C VAL A 126 6.04 7.84 3.27
N ASN A 127 5.11 8.20 4.15
CA ASN A 127 4.93 7.52 5.43
C ASN A 127 4.60 6.04 5.24
N TRP A 128 3.78 5.72 4.23
CA TRP A 128 3.48 4.33 3.88
C TRP A 128 4.73 3.59 3.40
N LEU A 129 5.55 4.20 2.53
CA LEU A 129 6.81 3.60 2.06
C LEU A 129 7.79 3.35 3.22
N ASP A 130 7.91 4.31 4.14
CA ASP A 130 8.74 4.21 5.34
C ASP A 130 8.25 3.06 6.25
N ARG A 131 6.94 2.99 6.52
CA ARG A 131 6.31 1.93 7.33
C ARG A 131 6.47 0.54 6.72
N ASN A 132 6.52 0.44 5.39
CA ASN A 132 6.72 -0.82 4.67
C ASN A 132 8.19 -1.16 4.43
N GLY A 133 9.12 -0.36 4.99
CA GLY A 133 10.56 -0.59 4.88
C GLY A 133 11.13 -0.37 3.49
N VAL A 134 10.38 0.28 2.58
CA VAL A 134 10.87 0.62 1.24
C VAL A 134 11.89 1.73 1.34
N THR A 135 11.62 2.71 2.20
CA THR A 135 12.50 3.84 2.48
C THR A 135 12.84 3.89 3.97
N ARG A 136 13.96 4.52 4.30
CA ARG A 136 14.32 4.86 5.69
C ARG A 136 14.68 6.32 5.78
N ARG A 137 14.13 7.01 6.78
CA ARG A 137 14.42 8.41 7.04
C ARG A 137 15.83 8.58 7.62
N ARG A 138 16.60 9.51 7.06
CA ARG A 138 17.91 9.95 7.56
C ARG A 138 17.96 11.49 7.53
N GLY A 139 17.58 12.13 8.63
CA GLY A 139 17.38 13.58 8.66
C GLY A 139 16.18 13.99 7.81
N ASP A 140 16.40 14.86 6.81
CA ASP A 140 15.37 15.29 5.85
C ASP A 140 15.28 14.36 4.62
N ASP A 141 16.29 13.52 4.46
CA ASP A 141 16.43 12.58 3.36
C ASP A 141 15.77 11.22 3.66
N ARG A 142 15.60 10.47 2.59
CA ARG A 142 15.27 9.04 2.57
C ARG A 142 16.29 8.29 1.76
N ILE A 143 16.76 7.20 2.35
CA ILE A 143 17.67 6.23 1.74
C ILE A 143 16.92 4.92 1.48
N PRO A 144 17.50 3.99 0.70
CA PRO A 144 16.94 2.67 0.52
C PRO A 144 16.71 1.93 1.85
N GLY A 145 15.50 1.40 2.00
CA GLY A 145 15.11 0.54 3.11
C GLY A 145 15.26 -0.96 2.78
N PRO A 146 15.12 -1.84 3.79
CA PRO A 146 15.37 -3.27 3.64
C PRO A 146 14.45 -3.99 2.63
N THR A 147 13.30 -3.41 2.27
CA THR A 147 12.37 -4.00 1.28
C THR A 147 12.42 -3.29 -0.07
N SER A 148 13.38 -2.37 -0.28
CA SER A 148 13.56 -1.64 -1.54
C SER A 148 14.08 -2.54 -2.67
N GLY A 149 14.83 -3.60 -2.34
CA GLY A 149 15.58 -4.39 -3.31
C GLY A 149 16.90 -3.74 -3.77
N LEU A 150 17.29 -2.62 -3.16
CA LEU A 150 18.53 -1.89 -3.44
C LEU A 150 19.60 -2.04 -2.33
N THR A 151 19.25 -2.70 -1.23
CA THR A 151 20.10 -2.92 -0.04
C THR A 151 20.38 -4.39 0.19
#